data_AF-A0A6A6N2M5-F1
#
_entry.id   AF-A0A6A6N2M5-F1
#
_cell.length_a   1.000
_cell.length_b   1.000
_cell.length_c   1.000
_cell.angle_alpha   90.00
_cell.angle_beta   90.00
_cell.angle_gamma   90.00
#
_symmetry.space_group_name_H-M   'P 1'
#
loop_
_entity.id
_entity.type
_entity.pdbx_description
1 polymer ?
#
loop_
_entity_poly.entity_id
_entity_poly.type
_entity_poly.pdbx_seq_one_letter_code
_entity_poly.pdbx_strand_id
1 'polypeptide(L)'
;MEGDSECIKWLDSQEPGSVVYVNFGSIAVMTPFKLAEFAWGLANSNKPFLWIARPDLVTGDSVVLSSEFVAETKERGIFLAEQQTNCWFACNKWGIGMEINNDAKRDEVENLVRKLMEGEEGKEMKKSVMKLKEKAEEATRPGGSSYQNFQKLLAVLANKQIN
;
A
#
# COMPACT_ATOMS: atom_id res chain seq x y z
N MET A 1 -10.58 -22.55 -3.44
CA MET A 1 -10.69 -21.98 -4.80
C MET A 1 -12.14 -21.60 -5.19
N GLU A 2 -13.16 -21.79 -4.34
CA GLU A 2 -14.52 -21.26 -4.59
C GLU A 2 -14.67 -19.77 -4.23
N GLY A 3 -14.04 -19.31 -3.13
CA GLY A 3 -14.13 -17.91 -2.69
C GLY A 3 -13.55 -16.89 -3.67
N ASP A 4 -12.54 -17.27 -4.46
CA ASP A 4 -11.92 -16.38 -5.45
C ASP A 4 -12.88 -16.09 -6.62
N SER A 5 -13.72 -17.07 -7.02
CA SER A 5 -14.64 -16.88 -8.14
C SER A 5 -15.82 -15.96 -7.78
N GLU A 6 -16.33 -16.04 -6.54
CA GLU A 6 -17.42 -15.18 -6.09
C GLU A 6 -16.97 -13.73 -5.88
N CYS A 7 -15.76 -13.54 -5.35
CA CYS A 7 -15.15 -12.23 -5.19
C CYS A 7 -15.01 -11.50 -6.54
N ILE A 8 -14.47 -12.17 -7.56
CA ILE A 8 -14.32 -11.58 -8.90
C ILE A 8 -15.69 -11.26 -9.51
N LYS A 9 -16.67 -12.16 -9.41
CA LYS A 9 -18.04 -11.91 -9.90
C LYS A 9 -18.69 -10.70 -9.22
N TRP A 10 -18.47 -10.53 -7.91
CA TRP A 10 -18.97 -9.37 -7.18
C TRP A 10 -18.29 -8.08 -7.62
N LEU A 11 -16.96 -8.10 -7.85
CA LEU A 11 -16.22 -6.95 -8.39
C LEU A 11 -16.69 -6.57 -9.79
N ASP A 12 -16.89 -7.55 -10.66
CA ASP A 12 -17.37 -7.36 -12.04
C ASP A 12 -18.79 -6.77 -12.08
N SER A 13 -19.57 -6.89 -11.00
CA SER A 13 -20.89 -6.27 -10.89
C SER A 13 -20.86 -4.83 -10.37
N GLN A 14 -19.69 -4.28 -10.03
CA GLN A 14 -19.54 -2.90 -9.55
C GLN A 14 -19.14 -1.97 -10.70
N GLU A 15 -19.42 -0.68 -10.54
CA GLU A 15 -18.97 0.34 -11.50
C GLU A 15 -17.43 0.44 -11.53
N PRO A 16 -16.80 0.67 -12.69
CA PRO A 16 -15.35 0.76 -12.80
C PRO A 16 -14.73 1.81 -11.86
N GLY A 17 -13.87 1.36 -10.96
CA GLY A 17 -13.17 2.22 -10.00
C GLY A 17 -14.06 2.73 -8.86
N SER A 18 -15.20 2.08 -8.58
CA SER A 18 -16.09 2.44 -7.47
C SER A 18 -15.82 1.67 -6.16
N VAL A 19 -14.91 0.70 -6.17
CA VAL A 19 -14.62 -0.17 -5.02
C VAL A 19 -13.31 0.22 -4.36
N VAL A 20 -13.34 0.38 -3.03
CA VAL A 20 -12.14 0.56 -2.21
C VAL A 20 -11.53 -0.80 -1.91
N TYR A 21 -10.29 -1.03 -2.32
CA TYR A 21 -9.54 -2.21 -1.90
C TYR A 21 -8.76 -1.93 -0.62
N VAL A 22 -8.91 -2.80 0.38
CA VAL A 22 -8.28 -2.68 1.70
C VAL A 22 -7.48 -3.93 2.01
N ASN A 23 -6.19 -3.75 2.29
CA ASN A 23 -5.29 -4.80 2.75
C ASN A 23 -4.17 -4.20 3.60
N PHE A 24 -3.85 -4.85 4.72
CA PHE A 24 -2.80 -4.43 5.66
C PHE A 24 -1.48 -5.20 5.47
N GLY A 25 -1.34 -5.96 4.39
CA GLY A 25 -0.18 -6.81 4.13
C GLY A 25 -0.11 -7.99 5.11
N SER A 26 1.05 -8.65 5.20
CA SER A 26 1.27 -9.83 6.04
C SER A 26 1.88 -9.53 7.42
N ILE A 27 2.34 -8.30 7.65
CA ILE A 27 3.12 -7.96 8.86
C ILE A 27 2.34 -7.05 9.82
N ALA A 28 1.47 -6.18 9.33
CA ALA A 28 0.83 -5.19 10.18
C ALA A 28 -0.03 -5.84 11.26
N VAL A 29 -0.02 -5.24 12.45
CA VAL A 29 -0.83 -5.64 13.61
C VAL A 29 -1.43 -4.39 14.25
N MET A 30 -2.66 -4.47 14.73
CA MET A 30 -3.40 -3.37 15.37
C MET A 30 -4.17 -3.85 16.60
N THR A 31 -4.59 -2.91 17.44
CA THR A 31 -5.45 -3.25 18.58
C THR A 31 -6.87 -3.57 18.09
N PRO A 32 -7.64 -4.38 18.84
CA PRO A 32 -9.04 -4.64 18.49
C PRO A 32 -9.86 -3.35 18.38
N PHE A 33 -9.55 -2.36 19.21
CA PHE A 33 -10.19 -1.05 19.19
C PHE A 33 -9.94 -0.30 17.88
N LYS A 34 -8.68 -0.20 17.43
CA LYS A 34 -8.35 0.46 16.16
C LYS A 34 -8.94 -0.27 14.96
N LEU A 35 -8.96 -1.60 14.99
CA LEU A 35 -9.62 -2.41 13.97
C LEU A 35 -11.12 -2.10 13.88
N ALA A 36 -11.79 -1.97 15.02
CA ALA A 36 -13.21 -1.63 15.07
C ALA A 36 -13.50 -0.21 14.57
N GLU A 37 -12.68 0.78 14.97
CA GLU A 37 -12.80 2.16 14.47
C GLU A 37 -12.63 2.22 12.95
N PHE A 38 -11.63 1.52 12.42
CA PHE A 38 -11.39 1.45 10.99
C PHE A 38 -12.55 0.78 10.24
N ALA A 39 -13.07 -0.35 10.75
CA ALA A 39 -14.21 -1.06 10.17
C ALA A 39 -15.47 -0.19 10.14
N TRP A 40 -15.77 0.53 11.23
CA TRP A 40 -16.91 1.44 11.28
C TRP A 40 -16.73 2.65 10.37
N GLY A 41 -15.52 3.18 10.23
CA GLY A 41 -15.26 4.26 9.28
C GLY A 41 -15.47 3.85 7.82
N LEU A 42 -15.05 2.64 7.44
CA LEU A 42 -15.37 2.07 6.13
C LEU A 42 -16.87 1.95 5.92
N ALA A 43 -17.59 1.39 6.90
CA ALA A 43 -19.04 1.22 6.81
C ALA A 43 -19.76 2.57 6.64
N ASN A 44 -19.37 3.59 7.41
CA ASN A 44 -19.99 4.92 7.36
C ASN A 44 -19.74 5.66 6.04
N SER A 45 -18.66 5.33 5.32
CA SER A 45 -18.35 5.95 4.02
C SER A 45 -19.42 5.68 2.95
N ASN A 46 -20.26 4.65 3.14
CA ASN A 46 -21.23 4.17 2.15
C ASN A 46 -20.58 3.87 0.78
N LYS A 47 -19.29 3.49 0.77
CA LYS A 47 -18.56 3.06 -0.42
C LYS A 47 -18.48 1.54 -0.48
N PRO A 48 -18.66 0.93 -1.66
CA PRO A 48 -18.30 -0.47 -1.85
C PRO A 48 -16.83 -0.68 -1.48
N PHE A 49 -16.53 -1.70 -0.69
CA PHE A 49 -15.16 -2.04 -0.33
C PHE A 49 -14.92 -3.54 -0.37
N LEU A 50 -13.72 -3.93 -0.78
CA LEU A 50 -13.20 -5.29 -0.69
C LEU A 50 -12.07 -5.28 0.33
N TRP A 51 -12.28 -5.91 1.49
CA TRP A 51 -11.28 -5.98 2.55
C TRP A 51 -10.77 -7.41 2.75
N ILE A 52 -9.48 -7.60 2.53
CA ILE A 52 -8.77 -8.82 2.90
C ILE A 52 -8.42 -8.73 4.39
N ALA A 53 -9.39 -9.05 5.25
CA ALA A 53 -9.19 -9.11 6.69
C ALA A 53 -8.39 -10.36 7.06
N ARG A 54 -7.40 -10.19 7.95
CA ARG A 54 -6.63 -11.32 8.49
C ARG A 54 -6.99 -11.57 9.94
N PRO A 55 -7.18 -12.83 10.37
CA PRO A 55 -7.49 -13.15 11.77
C PRO A 55 -6.38 -12.77 12.75
N ASP A 56 -5.12 -12.73 12.29
CA ASP A 56 -3.91 -12.42 13.05
C ASP A 56 -3.56 -10.93 13.10
N LEU A 57 -4.42 -10.07 12.53
CA LEU A 57 -4.24 -8.63 12.51
C LEU A 57 -4.27 -8.01 13.93
N VAL A 58 -4.65 -8.80 14.95
CA VAL A 58 -4.89 -8.34 16.32
C VAL A 58 -3.96 -9.04 17.31
N THR A 59 -2.81 -8.42 17.65
CA THR A 59 -1.92 -8.87 18.74
C THR A 59 -0.97 -7.77 19.27
N GLY A 60 -0.62 -7.83 20.55
CA GLY A 60 0.34 -6.94 21.21
C GLY A 60 1.79 -7.25 20.87
N ASP A 61 2.63 -6.23 20.96
CA ASP A 61 4.07 -6.18 20.66
C ASP A 61 4.42 -6.26 19.17
N SER A 62 4.21 -5.11 18.51
CA SER A 62 4.90 -4.76 17.27
C SER A 62 6.39 -5.07 17.42
N VAL A 63 7.00 -5.75 16.44
CA VAL A 63 8.46 -5.97 16.39
C VAL A 63 9.12 -4.63 16.12
N VAL A 64 9.25 -3.83 17.16
CA VAL A 64 10.03 -2.60 17.21
C VAL A 64 11.39 -3.03 17.76
N LEU A 65 12.47 -2.64 17.06
CA LEU A 65 13.81 -2.74 17.62
C LEU A 65 13.81 -2.12 19.02
N SER A 66 14.59 -2.68 19.96
CA SER A 66 14.54 -2.19 21.34
C SER A 66 14.78 -0.68 21.38
N SER A 67 14.06 0.01 22.26
CA SER A 67 14.21 1.44 22.48
C SER A 67 15.66 1.82 22.79
N GLU A 68 16.42 0.92 23.41
CA GLU A 68 17.86 1.06 23.67
C GLU A 68 18.68 1.12 22.38
N PHE A 69 18.41 0.26 21.40
CA PHE A 69 19.13 0.24 20.12
C PHE A 69 18.85 1.49 19.28
N VAL A 70 17.60 1.95 19.26
CA VAL A 70 17.22 3.19 18.55
C VAL A 70 17.88 4.40 19.22
N ALA A 71 17.90 4.46 20.55
CA ALA A 71 18.52 5.56 21.28
C ALA A 71 20.05 5.61 21.08
N GLU A 72 20.71 4.45 21.05
CA GLU A 72 22.15 4.31 20.77
C GLU A 72 22.52 4.73 19.35
N THR A 73 21.65 4.48 18.36
CA THR A 73 21.98 4.72 16.95
C THR A 73 21.50 6.06 16.41
N LYS A 74 20.74 6.86 17.18
CA LYS A 74 20.03 8.07 16.72
C LYS A 74 20.86 9.14 16.00
N GLU A 75 22.16 9.27 16.31
CA GLU A 75 23.03 10.30 15.68
C GLU A 75 23.81 9.78 14.48
N ARG A 76 23.83 8.46 14.26
CA ARG A 76 24.63 7.79 13.22
C ARG A 76 23.84 6.79 12.39
N GLY A 77 22.54 6.66 12.63
CA GLY A 77 21.63 5.77 11.93
C GLY A 77 20.27 6.43 11.79
N ILE A 78 19.73 6.42 10.58
CA ILE A 78 18.32 6.71 10.34
C ILE A 78 17.60 5.36 10.27
N PHE A 79 16.71 5.09 11.21
CA PHE A 79 15.90 3.89 11.20
C PHE A 79 14.49 4.27 10.77
N LEU A 80 14.18 3.97 9.50
CA LEU A 80 12.84 4.07 8.97
C LEU A 80 12.44 2.65 8.60
N ALA A 81 11.39 2.12 9.22
CA ALA A 81 10.80 0.90 8.68
C ALA A 81 10.29 1.24 7.28
N GLU A 82 10.45 0.32 6.35
CA GLU A 82 10.20 0.54 4.92
C GLU A 82 8.79 1.12 4.66
N GLN A 83 7.81 0.76 5.49
CA GLN A 83 6.45 1.29 5.44
C GLN A 83 6.35 2.80 5.70
N GLN A 84 7.10 3.36 6.67
CA GLN A 84 7.07 4.80 6.94
C GLN A 84 7.74 5.58 5.79
N THR A 85 8.85 5.06 5.26
CA THR A 85 9.51 5.64 4.09
C THR A 85 8.58 5.63 2.88
N ASN A 86 7.98 4.48 2.58
CA ASN A 86 7.06 4.33 1.45
C ASN A 86 5.84 5.24 1.58
N CYS A 87 5.24 5.32 2.78
CA CYS A 87 4.13 6.24 3.05
C CYS A 87 4.54 7.68 2.74
N TRP A 88 5.71 8.11 3.23
CA TRP A 88 6.21 9.45 2.99
C TRP A 88 6.41 9.72 1.49
N PHE A 89 7.03 8.79 0.75
CA PHE A 89 7.21 8.94 -0.70
C PHE A 89 5.87 8.96 -1.43
N ALA A 90 4.94 8.09 -1.08
CA ALA A 90 3.61 8.02 -1.67
C ALA A 90 2.84 9.33 -1.49
N CYS A 91 2.84 9.90 -0.29
CA CYS A 91 2.12 11.12 0.03
C CYS A 91 2.82 12.38 -0.49
N ASN A 92 4.12 12.52 -0.26
CA ASN A 92 4.83 13.79 -0.45
C ASN A 92 5.55 13.91 -1.80
N LYS A 93 5.94 12.78 -2.40
CA LYS A 93 6.75 12.79 -3.63
C LYS A 93 5.99 12.29 -4.85
N TRP A 94 5.22 11.23 -4.70
CA TRP A 94 4.47 10.63 -5.80
C TRP A 94 3.04 11.17 -5.89
N GLY A 95 2.49 11.71 -4.80
CA GLY A 95 1.13 12.26 -4.77
C GLY A 95 0.09 11.19 -5.10
N ILE A 96 0.27 9.99 -4.53
CA ILE A 96 -0.60 8.82 -4.74
C ILE A 96 -1.13 8.23 -3.42
N GLY A 97 -0.85 8.88 -2.30
CA GLY A 97 -1.20 8.41 -0.97
C GLY A 97 -1.86 9.49 -0.14
N MET A 98 -2.77 9.06 0.73
CA MET A 98 -3.30 9.84 1.85
C MET A 98 -2.90 9.13 3.14
N GLU A 99 -2.52 9.90 4.15
CA GLU A 99 -2.15 9.37 5.45
C GLU A 99 -3.36 9.39 6.40
N ILE A 100 -3.49 8.31 7.18
CA ILE A 100 -4.44 8.21 8.29
C ILE A 100 -3.64 8.40 9.58
N ASN A 101 -4.16 9.20 10.52
CA ASN A 101 -3.55 9.36 11.82
C ASN A 101 -3.48 8.03 12.57
N ASN A 102 -2.54 7.96 13.51
CA ASN A 102 -2.27 6.75 14.32
C ASN A 102 -3.48 6.23 15.09
N ASP A 103 -4.46 7.09 15.42
CA ASP A 103 -5.65 6.70 16.17
C ASP A 103 -6.73 6.06 15.30
N ALA A 104 -6.64 6.22 13.96
CA ALA A 104 -7.54 5.65 12.97
C ALA A 104 -9.03 5.77 13.34
N LYS A 105 -9.43 6.94 13.86
CA LYS A 105 -10.81 7.17 14.32
C LYS A 105 -11.79 6.98 13.17
N ARG A 106 -12.96 6.41 13.45
CA ARG A 106 -13.96 6.09 12.41
C ARG A 106 -14.33 7.27 11.52
N ASP A 107 -14.50 8.46 12.10
CA ASP A 107 -14.90 9.67 11.35
C ASP A 107 -13.77 10.11 10.41
N GLU A 108 -12.52 9.91 10.81
CA GLU A 108 -11.37 10.19 9.97
C GLU A 108 -11.28 9.20 8.80
N VAL A 109 -11.41 7.91 9.09
CA VAL A 109 -11.41 6.86 8.06
C VAL A 109 -12.54 7.08 7.06
N GLU A 110 -13.76 7.40 7.53
CA GLU A 110 -14.88 7.76 6.68
C GLU A 110 -14.53 8.94 5.74
N ASN A 111 -14.06 10.05 6.32
CA ASN A 111 -13.76 11.26 5.57
C ASN A 111 -12.66 11.04 4.54
N LEU A 112 -11.61 10.29 4.88
CA LEU A 112 -10.53 9.96 3.95
C LEU A 112 -11.01 9.05 2.82
N VAL A 113 -11.86 8.06 3.10
CA VAL A 113 -12.44 7.19 2.07
C VAL A 113 -13.33 8.00 1.12
N ARG A 114 -14.20 8.87 1.64
CA ARG A 114 -15.03 9.75 0.80
C ARG A 114 -14.16 10.69 -0.05
N LYS A 115 -13.14 11.30 0.56
CA LYS A 115 -12.22 12.21 -0.13
C LYS A 115 -11.42 11.51 -1.23
N LEU A 116 -10.97 10.28 -0.99
CA LEU A 116 -10.30 9.44 -1.98
C LEU A 116 -11.21 9.09 -3.16
N MET A 117 -12.48 8.74 -2.88
CA MET A 117 -13.38 8.19 -3.89
C MET A 117 -14.15 9.26 -4.68
N GLU A 118 -14.44 10.41 -4.06
CA GLU A 118 -15.30 11.45 -4.64
C GLU A 118 -14.58 12.80 -4.77
N GLY A 119 -13.58 13.05 -3.92
CA GLY A 119 -12.90 14.32 -3.83
C GLY A 119 -11.93 14.59 -4.98
N GLU A 120 -11.61 15.86 -5.19
CA GLU A 120 -10.68 16.27 -6.24
C GLU A 120 -9.27 15.73 -6.01
N GLU A 121 -8.83 15.66 -4.74
CA GLU A 121 -7.55 15.04 -4.38
C GLU A 121 -7.49 13.57 -4.81
N GLY A 122 -8.58 12.82 -4.64
CA GLY A 122 -8.74 11.45 -5.13
C GLY A 122 -8.53 11.33 -6.64
N LYS A 123 -9.13 12.25 -7.41
CA LYS A 123 -8.99 12.30 -8.87
C LYS A 123 -7.56 12.65 -9.29
N GLU A 124 -6.91 13.59 -8.62
CA GLU A 124 -5.52 13.95 -8.89
C GLU A 124 -4.57 12.79 -8.57
N MET A 125 -4.76 12.10 -7.44
CA MET A 125 -4.00 10.89 -7.12
C MET A 125 -4.19 9.81 -8.19
N LYS A 126 -5.42 9.59 -8.66
CA LYS A 126 -5.70 8.64 -9.74
C LYS A 126 -4.94 9.00 -11.03
N LYS A 127 -4.89 10.28 -11.41
CA LYS A 127 -4.10 10.75 -12.56
C LYS A 127 -2.60 10.48 -12.35
N SER A 128 -2.08 10.73 -11.14
CA SER A 128 -0.67 10.47 -10.80
C SER A 128 -0.34 8.97 -10.86
N VAL A 129 -1.20 8.11 -10.32
CA VAL A 129 -1.06 6.65 -10.40
C VAL A 129 -1.03 6.17 -11.85
N MET A 130 -1.92 6.68 -12.71
CA MET A 130 -1.94 6.28 -14.12
C MET A 130 -0.64 6.66 -14.86
N LYS A 131 -0.08 7.84 -14.59
CA LYS A 131 1.23 8.24 -15.14
C LYS A 131 2.38 7.35 -14.64
N LEU A 132 2.33 6.95 -13.36
CA LEU A 132 3.34 6.03 -12.81
C LEU A 132 3.21 4.63 -13.40
N LYS A 133 1.98 4.16 -13.61
CA LYS A 133 1.69 2.89 -14.30
C LYS A 133 2.28 2.89 -15.71
N GLU A 134 2.02 3.92 -16.51
CA GLU A 134 2.56 4.04 -17.87
C GLU A 134 4.10 4.00 -17.88
N LYS A 135 4.74 4.72 -16.95
CA LYS A 135 6.20 4.69 -16.80
C LYS A 135 6.74 3.31 -16.41
N ALA A 136 6.04 2.59 -15.53
CA ALA A 136 6.42 1.25 -15.11
C ALA A 136 6.30 0.25 -16.28
N GLU A 137 5.22 0.33 -17.06
CA GLU A 137 5.02 -0.49 -18.26
C GLU A 137 6.10 -0.18 -19.32
N GLU A 138 6.39 1.09 -19.57
CA GLU A 138 7.46 1.53 -20.48
C GLU A 138 8.85 1.02 -20.06
N ALA A 139 9.15 1.05 -18.76
CA ALA A 139 10.44 0.60 -18.26
C ALA A 139 10.64 -0.92 -18.36
N THR A 140 9.55 -1.68 -18.27
CA THR A 140 9.57 -3.16 -18.17
C THR A 140 9.33 -3.88 -19.50
N ARG A 141 8.71 -3.23 -20.48
CA ARG A 141 8.49 -3.81 -21.82
C ARG A 141 9.81 -4.14 -22.54
N PRO A 142 9.80 -5.05 -23.54
CA PRO A 142 10.98 -5.31 -24.36
C PRO A 142 11.58 -4.01 -24.93
N GLY A 143 12.88 -3.80 -24.69
CA GLY A 143 13.59 -2.57 -25.05
C GLY A 143 13.51 -1.43 -24.02
N GLY A 144 12.68 -1.56 -22.99
CA GLY A 144 12.58 -0.63 -21.87
C GLY A 144 13.82 -0.64 -20.97
N SER A 145 13.97 0.40 -20.14
CA SER A 145 15.20 0.62 -19.35
C SER A 145 15.47 -0.49 -18.33
N SER A 146 14.45 -0.95 -17.60
CA SER A 146 14.59 -2.04 -16.62
C SER A 146 14.80 -3.38 -17.33
N TYR A 147 14.11 -3.61 -18.44
CA TYR A 147 14.32 -4.78 -19.29
C TYR A 147 15.78 -4.86 -19.77
N GLN A 148 16.31 -3.75 -20.31
CA GLN A 148 17.69 -3.68 -20.78
C GLN A 148 18.70 -3.88 -19.64
N ASN A 149 18.45 -3.30 -18.47
CA ASN A 149 19.31 -3.50 -17.31
C ASN A 149 19.33 -4.97 -16.87
N PHE A 150 18.18 -5.65 -16.91
CA PHE A 150 18.09 -7.07 -16.63
C PHE A 150 18.83 -7.92 -17.68
N GLN A 151 18.70 -7.60 -18.97
CA GLN A 151 19.46 -8.27 -20.04
C GLN A 151 20.98 -8.11 -19.86
N LYS A 152 21.44 -6.92 -19.49
CA LYS A 152 22.86 -6.67 -19.17
C LYS A 152 23.33 -7.52 -17.99
N LEU A 153 22.52 -7.63 -16.94
CA LEU A 153 22.81 -8.49 -15.79
C LEU A 153 22.96 -9.96 -16.22
N LEU A 154 22.04 -10.47 -17.04
CA LEU A 154 22.11 -11.84 -17.55
C LEU A 154 23.39 -12.08 -18.36
N ALA A 155 23.78 -11.13 -19.21
CA ALA A 155 25.03 -11.23 -19.98
C ALA A 155 26.27 -11.29 -19.07
N VAL A 156 26.31 -10.49 -18.00
CA VAL A 156 27.40 -10.54 -17.01
C VAL A 156 27.45 -11.90 -16.32
N LEU A 157 26.30 -12.45 -15.93
CA LEU A 157 26.23 -13.75 -15.27
C LEU A 157 26.62 -14.91 -16.20
N ALA A 158 26.20 -14.86 -17.47
CA ALA A 158 26.57 -15.86 -18.47
C ALA A 158 28.08 -15.86 -18.74
N ASN A 159 28.71 -14.68 -18.83
CA ASN A 159 30.17 -14.56 -19.02
C ASN A 159 30.98 -15.01 -17.79
N LYS A 160 30.37 -15.04 -16.59
CA LYS A 160 31.01 -15.56 -15.37
C LYS A 160 30.95 -17.09 -15.24
N GLN A 161 30.10 -17.78 -16.00
CA GLN A 161 30.04 -19.26 -16.00
C GLN A 161 31.06 -19.90 -16.97
N ILE A 162 31.75 -19.10 -17.78
CA ILE A 162 32.71 -19.55 -18.81
C ILE A 162 34.18 -19.39 -18.35
N ASN A 163 34.41 -18.95 -17.09
CA ASN A 163 35.75 -18.87 -16.48
C ASN A 163 35.83 -19.72 -15.22
#